data_AF-A0A3D0SLM5-F1
#
_entry.id   AF-A0A3D0SLM5-F1
#
_cell.length_a   1.000
_cell.length_b   1.000
_cell.length_c   1.000
_cell.angle_alpha   90.00
_cell.angle_beta   90.00
_cell.angle_gamma   90.00
#
_symmetry.space_group_name_H-M   'P 1'
#
loop_
_entity.id
_entity.type
_entity.pdbx_description
1 polymer ?
#
loop_
_entity_poly.entity_id
_entity_poly.type
_entity_poly.pdbx_seq_one_letter_code
_entity_poly.pdbx_strand_id
1 'polypeptide(L)'
;MSIIEKAMRGRSPQQPREELTPASSSNPPAPHALGSVIERAAVITKPEPLPVNPPKRTQRSVVLDFERLRAMGMLVPDARRSQIKEEYRHIKRPLLMNAAGKGATLAEHANLIMVTSSRPGEGKTFTACNLALSIAAERDRTVLLVDADVIKPSIAKTFGFEAGQGLVE
;
A
#
# COMPACT_ATOMS: atom_id res chain seq x y z
N MET A 1 -13.45 53.05 22.30
CA MET A 1 -12.38 52.51 23.17
C MET A 1 -12.13 51.08 22.73
N SER A 2 -11.16 50.95 21.83
CA SER A 2 -10.85 49.75 21.04
C SER A 2 -9.41 49.35 21.36
N ILE A 3 -9.09 48.07 21.16
CA ILE A 3 -7.92 47.30 21.65
C ILE A 3 -6.54 47.81 21.13
N ILE A 4 -6.56 48.98 20.48
CA ILE A 4 -5.48 49.75 19.85
C ILE A 4 -4.52 50.41 20.86
N GLU A 5 -4.87 50.49 22.16
CA GLU A 5 -4.08 51.24 23.15
C GLU A 5 -2.85 50.48 23.71
N LYS A 6 -2.65 49.21 23.36
CA LYS A 6 -1.52 48.39 23.85
C LYS A 6 -0.31 48.31 22.90
N ALA A 7 -0.30 49.12 21.84
CA ALA A 7 0.87 49.38 21.01
C ALA A 7 1.12 50.89 21.01
N MET A 8 2.39 51.31 21.16
CA MET A 8 2.91 52.69 21.03
C MET A 8 3.40 53.40 22.31
N ARG A 9 4.43 52.85 22.94
CA ARG A 9 5.57 53.66 23.41
C ARG A 9 6.85 52.91 23.03
N GLY A 10 7.73 53.36 22.14
CA GLY A 10 7.79 54.52 21.25
C GLY A 10 9.05 54.33 20.39
N ARG A 11 8.96 54.62 19.08
CA ARG A 11 10.08 54.67 18.12
C ARG A 11 10.84 55.99 18.28
N SER A 12 12.14 56.10 18.00
CA SER A 12 12.74 56.54 16.72
C SER A 12 14.14 57.17 17.01
N PRO A 13 15.02 57.52 16.05
CA PRO A 13 15.32 56.97 14.70
C PRO A 13 16.83 56.92 14.29
N GLN A 14 17.10 56.27 13.13
CA GLN A 14 18.09 56.61 12.06
C GLN A 14 19.60 56.19 12.08
N GLN A 15 20.04 55.75 10.88
CA GLN A 15 21.35 55.24 10.34
C GLN A 15 22.30 56.41 9.90
N PRO A 16 23.49 56.25 9.21
CA PRO A 16 24.11 55.09 8.50
C PRO A 16 25.70 54.95 8.42
N ARG A 17 26.18 53.86 7.74
CA ARG A 17 27.52 53.57 7.07
C ARG A 17 28.78 53.38 7.97
N GLU A 18 29.88 52.66 7.69
CA GLU A 18 30.49 51.84 6.59
C GLU A 18 31.71 51.03 7.15
N GLU A 19 32.17 49.98 6.43
CA GLU A 19 33.55 49.41 6.28
C GLU A 19 34.33 48.55 7.35
N LEU A 20 34.56 47.27 6.95
CA LEU A 20 35.81 46.47 6.76
C LEU A 20 36.94 46.29 7.84
N THR A 21 37.06 45.03 8.30
CA THR A 21 38.19 44.14 8.74
C THR A 21 39.59 44.65 9.16
N PRO A 22 40.31 43.88 10.02
CA PRO A 22 41.45 43.05 9.54
C PRO A 22 41.56 41.65 10.22
N ALA A 23 42.04 40.57 9.56
CA ALA A 23 43.42 39.97 9.54
C ALA A 23 44.01 39.58 10.94
N SER A 24 44.76 38.51 11.22
CA SER A 24 45.30 37.33 10.52
C SER A 24 45.98 36.36 11.54
N SER A 25 45.85 35.04 11.33
CA SER A 25 46.81 33.91 11.49
C SER A 25 47.98 33.90 12.52
N SER A 26 48.18 32.78 13.21
CA SER A 26 49.41 31.92 13.11
C SER A 26 49.33 30.61 13.93
N ASN A 27 49.71 29.50 13.28
CA ASN A 27 50.14 28.19 13.81
C ASN A 27 51.60 27.99 13.31
N PRO A 28 52.51 27.07 13.76
CA PRO A 28 52.34 25.62 14.09
C PRO A 28 53.40 25.09 15.16
N PRO A 29 53.97 23.84 15.22
CA PRO A 29 53.65 22.48 14.68
C PRO A 29 53.76 21.23 15.66
N ALA A 30 53.02 20.13 15.35
CA ALA A 30 53.32 18.66 15.35
C ALA A 30 53.98 17.87 16.55
N PRO A 31 54.09 16.51 16.55
CA PRO A 31 53.16 15.39 16.21
C PRO A 31 53.20 14.17 17.20
N HIS A 32 52.21 13.25 17.20
CA HIS A 32 52.34 11.77 17.51
C HIS A 32 50.99 11.08 17.13
N ALA A 33 50.84 10.37 15.99
CA ALA A 33 51.02 8.92 15.71
C ALA A 33 50.15 7.97 16.57
N LEU A 34 49.49 6.87 16.15
CA LEU A 34 49.07 6.22 14.89
C LEU A 34 48.18 5.02 15.34
N GLY A 35 47.09 4.65 14.64
CA GLY A 35 46.30 3.45 15.02
C GLY A 35 45.11 3.08 14.12
N SER A 36 45.40 2.31 13.07
CA SER A 36 44.59 1.30 12.31
C SER A 36 43.05 1.39 12.28
N VAL A 37 42.41 1.67 11.13
CA VAL A 37 42.01 0.69 10.08
C VAL A 37 40.85 -0.24 10.52
N ILE A 38 39.62 0.06 10.08
CA ILE A 38 38.75 -0.77 9.21
C ILE A 38 37.38 -0.07 9.07
N GLU A 39 37.17 0.41 7.85
CA GLU A 39 35.92 0.83 7.23
C GLU A 39 34.98 -0.38 7.12
N ARG A 40 33.87 -0.40 7.87
CA ARG A 40 32.78 -1.37 7.65
C ARG A 40 31.70 -0.71 6.81
N ALA A 41 31.85 -0.85 5.49
CA ALA A 41 30.75 -0.76 4.56
C ALA A 41 29.64 -1.71 5.01
N ALA A 42 28.49 -1.15 5.37
CA ALA A 42 27.27 -1.93 5.57
C ALA A 42 26.87 -2.49 4.20
N VAL A 43 27.16 -3.78 3.99
CA VAL A 43 26.65 -4.53 2.85
C VAL A 43 25.13 -4.53 2.96
N ILE A 44 24.47 -3.70 2.18
CA ILE A 44 23.04 -3.81 1.92
C ILE A 44 22.88 -5.08 1.08
N THR A 45 22.64 -6.20 1.75
CA THR A 45 22.19 -7.41 1.08
C THR A 45 20.81 -7.11 0.52
N LYS A 46 20.75 -6.97 -0.81
CA LYS A 46 19.50 -7.00 -1.58
C LYS A 46 18.70 -8.20 -1.07
N PRO A 47 17.44 -8.05 -0.61
CA PRO A 47 16.67 -9.18 -0.16
C PRO A 47 16.56 -10.15 -1.33
N GLU A 48 17.15 -11.32 -1.12
CA GLU A 48 17.07 -12.44 -2.05
C GLU A 48 15.57 -12.74 -2.22
N PRO A 49 15.05 -12.76 -3.46
CA PRO A 49 13.65 -13.11 -3.66
C PRO A 49 13.47 -14.51 -3.08
N LEU A 50 12.58 -14.62 -2.09
CA LEU A 50 12.14 -15.91 -1.56
C LEU A 50 11.90 -16.84 -2.75
N PRO A 51 12.42 -18.07 -2.74
CA PRO A 51 12.19 -19.01 -3.84
C PRO A 51 10.69 -19.19 -4.00
N VAL A 52 10.14 -18.55 -5.03
CA VAL A 52 8.74 -18.72 -5.43
C VAL A 52 8.68 -20.07 -6.12
N ASN A 53 8.64 -21.14 -5.32
CA ASN A 53 8.19 -22.42 -5.81
C ASN A 53 6.81 -22.17 -6.43
N PRO A 54 6.55 -22.57 -7.69
CA PRO A 54 5.20 -22.49 -8.23
C PRO A 54 4.31 -23.22 -7.22
N PRO A 55 3.21 -22.60 -6.75
CA PRO A 55 2.37 -23.22 -5.75
C PRO A 55 2.01 -24.61 -6.26
N LYS A 56 2.31 -25.66 -5.47
CA LYS A 56 1.84 -27.01 -5.75
C LYS A 56 0.33 -26.90 -5.87
N ARG A 57 -0.16 -26.82 -7.10
CA ARG A 57 -1.57 -26.60 -7.40
C ARG A 57 -2.32 -27.71 -6.70
N THR A 58 -3.04 -27.36 -5.64
CA THR A 58 -3.94 -28.29 -4.99
C THR A 58 -4.85 -28.80 -6.11
N GLN A 59 -5.00 -30.12 -6.22
CA GLN A 59 -5.53 -30.78 -7.43
C GLN A 59 -6.99 -30.41 -7.74
N ARG A 60 -7.63 -29.57 -6.92
CA ARG A 60 -9.01 -29.14 -7.09
C ARG A 60 -9.06 -27.84 -7.88
N SER A 61 -9.52 -27.93 -9.13
CA SER A 61 -9.91 -26.78 -9.94
C SER A 61 -11.42 -26.72 -10.06
N VAL A 62 -11.96 -25.51 -9.98
CA VAL A 62 -13.37 -25.21 -10.22
C VAL A 62 -13.48 -24.35 -11.47
N VAL A 63 -14.41 -24.69 -12.35
CA VAL A 63 -14.79 -23.83 -13.48
C VAL A 63 -15.84 -22.84 -12.98
N LEU A 64 -15.58 -21.54 -13.15
CA LEU A 64 -16.52 -20.50 -12.76
C LEU A 64 -17.56 -20.30 -13.86
N ASP A 65 -18.84 -20.37 -13.49
CA ASP A 65 -19.95 -20.02 -14.38
C ASP A 65 -20.08 -18.50 -14.48
N PHE A 66 -19.57 -17.94 -15.58
CA PHE A 66 -19.60 -16.50 -15.82
C PHE A 66 -20.99 -15.95 -16.12
N GLU A 67 -21.90 -16.73 -16.68
CA GLU A 67 -23.27 -16.25 -16.92
C GLU A 67 -24.02 -16.10 -15.59
N ARG A 68 -23.88 -17.09 -14.70
CA ARG A 68 -24.42 -17.01 -13.34
C ARG A 68 -23.80 -15.86 -12.55
N LEU A 69 -22.48 -15.68 -12.62
CA LEU A 69 -21.80 -14.57 -11.96
C LEU A 69 -22.32 -13.22 -12.47
N ARG A 70 -22.47 -13.06 -13.80
CA ARG A 70 -23.02 -11.84 -14.40
C ARG A 70 -24.46 -11.58 -13.93
N ALA A 71 -25.31 -12.60 -13.88
CA ALA A 71 -26.68 -12.49 -13.39
C ALA A 71 -26.76 -12.04 -11.91
N MET A 72 -25.75 -12.35 -11.10
CA MET A 72 -25.62 -11.89 -9.71
C MET A 72 -24.94 -10.52 -9.59
N GLY A 73 -24.67 -9.82 -10.70
CA GLY A 73 -24.00 -8.52 -10.71
C GLY A 73 -22.49 -8.58 -10.45
N MET A 74 -21.87 -9.75 -10.62
CA MET A 74 -20.43 -9.90 -10.45
C MET A 74 -19.66 -9.49 -11.71
N LEU A 75 -18.42 -9.05 -11.50
CA LEU A 75 -17.48 -8.70 -12.55
C LEU A 75 -16.98 -9.97 -13.24
N VAL A 76 -17.18 -10.03 -14.56
CA VAL A 76 -16.64 -11.08 -15.40
C VAL A 76 -15.41 -10.56 -16.15
N PRO A 77 -14.31 -11.34 -16.25
CA PRO A 77 -13.14 -11.00 -17.08
C PRO A 77 -13.44 -11.09 -18.59
N ASP A 78 -14.35 -10.27 -19.10
CA ASP A 78 -14.70 -10.20 -20.52
C ASP A 78 -14.24 -8.87 -21.17
N ALA A 79 -14.43 -8.73 -22.48
CA ALA A 79 -14.16 -7.49 -23.20
C ALA A 79 -15.26 -6.43 -23.02
N ARG A 80 -16.38 -6.76 -22.37
CA ARG A 80 -17.50 -5.83 -22.24
C ARG A 80 -17.14 -4.73 -21.24
N ARG A 81 -17.49 -3.50 -21.59
CA ARG A 81 -17.44 -2.37 -20.67
C ARG A 81 -18.68 -2.43 -19.78
N SER A 82 -18.49 -2.26 -18.48
CA SER A 82 -19.58 -2.13 -17.52
C SER A 82 -19.22 -1.05 -16.51
N GLN A 83 -20.24 -0.39 -15.97
CA GLN A 83 -20.07 0.61 -14.91
C GLN A 83 -19.37 0.01 -13.68
N ILE A 84 -19.78 -1.20 -13.27
CA ILE A 84 -19.16 -1.95 -12.18
C ILE A 84 -17.65 -2.13 -12.42
N LYS A 85 -17.23 -2.50 -13.63
CA LYS A 85 -15.80 -2.66 -13.95
C LYS A 85 -15.03 -1.36 -13.74
N GLU A 86 -15.62 -0.22 -14.09
CA GLU A 86 -15.02 1.10 -13.93
C GLU A 86 -14.95 1.55 -12.46
N GLU A 87 -15.99 1.29 -11.68
CA GLU A 87 -16.02 1.54 -10.24
C GLU A 87 -14.93 0.74 -9.52
N TYR A 88 -14.83 -0.56 -9.79
CA TYR A 88 -13.76 -1.39 -9.23
C TYR A 88 -12.39 -1.05 -9.81
N ARG A 89 -12.30 -0.44 -10.99
CA ARG A 89 -11.05 0.11 -11.53
C ARG A 89 -10.54 1.26 -10.67
N HIS A 90 -11.42 2.13 -10.18
CA HIS A 90 -11.05 3.21 -9.27
C HIS A 90 -10.58 2.69 -7.91
N ILE A 91 -11.23 1.65 -7.39
CA ILE A 91 -10.84 1.01 -6.12
C ILE A 91 -9.49 0.30 -6.25
N LYS A 92 -9.31 -0.54 -7.28
CA LYS A 92 -8.14 -1.42 -7.34
C LYS A 92 -6.82 -0.72 -7.71
N ARG A 93 -6.87 0.38 -8.46
CA ARG A 93 -5.67 1.11 -8.90
C ARG A 93 -4.76 1.53 -7.72
N PRO A 94 -5.23 2.27 -6.71
CA PRO A 94 -4.39 2.64 -5.57
C PRO A 94 -3.92 1.41 -4.78
N LEU A 95 -4.75 0.37 -4.64
CA LEU A 95 -4.37 -0.87 -3.96
C LEU A 95 -3.21 -1.57 -4.67
N LEU A 96 -3.25 -1.70 -5.99
CA LEU A 96 -2.18 -2.32 -6.78
C LEU A 96 -0.90 -1.47 -6.82
N MET A 97 -1.02 -0.14 -6.77
CA MET A 97 0.13 0.76 -6.64
C MET A 97 0.82 0.59 -5.28
N ASN A 98 0.05 0.56 -4.20
CA ASN A 98 0.55 0.32 -2.84
C ASN A 98 1.21 -1.07 -2.75
N ALA A 99 0.54 -2.12 -3.26
CA ALA A 99 1.08 -3.47 -3.29
C ALA A 99 2.38 -3.60 -4.10
N ALA A 100 2.62 -2.70 -5.06
CA ALA A 100 3.86 -2.65 -5.85
C ALA A 100 4.95 -1.74 -5.23
N GLY A 101 4.72 -1.18 -4.02
CA GLY A 101 5.65 -0.25 -3.39
C GLY A 101 5.74 1.13 -4.07
N LYS A 102 4.81 1.44 -4.98
CA LYS A 102 4.74 2.71 -5.74
C LYS A 102 3.69 3.67 -5.16
N GLY A 103 3.18 3.34 -3.98
CA GLY A 103 2.08 4.03 -3.31
C GLY A 103 2.55 5.08 -2.32
N ALA A 104 1.60 5.85 -1.80
CA ALA A 104 1.87 6.84 -0.74
C ALA A 104 2.09 6.19 0.64
N THR A 105 1.56 4.99 0.85
CA THR A 105 1.65 4.25 2.11
C THR A 105 2.62 3.09 1.96
N LEU A 106 3.65 3.07 2.79
CA LEU A 106 4.55 1.92 2.94
C LEU A 106 3.96 1.00 4.02
N ALA A 107 3.52 -0.19 3.61
CA ALA A 107 3.05 -1.23 4.50
C ALA A 107 3.86 -2.50 4.28
N GLU A 108 4.22 -3.19 5.36
CA GLU A 108 5.02 -4.43 5.32
C GLU A 108 4.36 -5.53 4.48
N HIS A 109 3.02 -5.58 4.48
CA HIS A 109 2.22 -6.55 3.71
C HIS A 109 1.22 -5.85 2.80
N ALA A 110 1.71 -4.95 1.93
CA ALA A 110 0.84 -4.13 1.06
C ALA A 110 -0.01 -4.93 0.05
N ASN A 111 0.30 -6.21 -0.16
CA ASN A 111 -0.49 -7.15 -0.97
C ASN A 111 -1.62 -7.85 -0.18
N LEU A 112 -1.66 -7.74 1.14
CA LEU A 112 -2.73 -8.25 1.99
C LEU A 112 -3.81 -7.19 2.14
N ILE A 113 -5.00 -7.47 1.59
CA ILE A 113 -6.13 -6.55 1.59
C ILE A 113 -7.27 -7.18 2.39
N MET A 114 -7.60 -6.57 3.52
CA MET A 114 -8.75 -6.96 4.33
C MET A 114 -9.98 -6.15 3.90
N VAL A 115 -11.10 -6.85 3.64
CA VAL A 115 -12.40 -6.23 3.37
C VAL A 115 -13.31 -6.50 4.56
N THR A 116 -13.76 -5.43 5.22
CA THR A 116 -14.66 -5.50 6.37
C THR A 116 -15.79 -4.48 6.23
N SER A 117 -16.83 -4.61 7.05
CA SER A 117 -17.97 -3.70 7.05
C SER A 117 -18.41 -3.39 8.48
N SER A 118 -19.12 -2.29 8.66
CA SER A 118 -19.59 -1.85 9.98
C SER A 118 -20.83 -2.64 10.43
N ARG A 119 -21.63 -3.13 9.47
CA ARG A 119 -22.85 -3.90 9.72
C ARG A 119 -22.93 -5.15 8.84
N PRO A 120 -23.67 -6.18 9.27
CA PRO A 120 -24.04 -7.29 8.40
C PRO A 120 -24.87 -6.81 7.21
N GLY A 121 -24.65 -7.41 6.03
CA GLY A 121 -25.45 -7.13 4.83
C GLY A 121 -25.00 -5.92 4.00
N GLU A 122 -23.95 -5.19 4.38
CA GLU A 122 -23.44 -4.01 3.63
C GLU A 122 -22.71 -4.38 2.32
N GLY A 123 -22.76 -5.63 1.88
CA GLY A 123 -22.12 -6.07 0.65
C GLY A 123 -20.62 -6.38 0.79
N LYS A 124 -20.08 -6.59 2.01
CA LYS A 124 -18.66 -6.93 2.23
C LYS A 124 -18.16 -8.08 1.34
N THR A 125 -18.90 -9.19 1.29
CA THR A 125 -18.57 -10.36 0.46
C THR A 125 -18.67 -10.04 -1.02
N PHE A 126 -19.69 -9.28 -1.43
CA PHE A 126 -19.87 -8.84 -2.81
C PHE A 126 -18.68 -7.99 -3.27
N THR A 127 -18.26 -7.03 -2.43
CA THR A 127 -17.10 -6.19 -2.70
C THR A 127 -15.80 -6.97 -2.74
N ALA A 128 -15.59 -7.89 -1.79
CA ALA A 128 -14.40 -8.75 -1.78
C ALA A 128 -14.30 -9.62 -3.04
N CYS A 129 -15.41 -10.27 -3.45
CA CYS A 129 -15.45 -11.11 -4.65
C CYS A 129 -15.18 -10.29 -5.92
N ASN A 130 -15.85 -9.15 -6.09
CA ASN A 130 -15.68 -8.31 -7.26
C ASN A 130 -14.30 -7.67 -7.34
N LEU A 131 -13.73 -7.25 -6.20
CA LEU A 131 -12.38 -6.74 -6.16
C LEU A 131 -11.38 -7.84 -6.57
N ALA A 132 -11.55 -9.06 -6.06
CA ALA A 132 -10.72 -10.21 -6.43
C ALA A 132 -10.82 -10.52 -7.93
N LEU A 133 -12.03 -10.62 -8.49
CA LEU A 133 -12.25 -10.83 -9.93
C LEU A 133 -11.63 -9.70 -10.76
N SER A 134 -11.75 -8.46 -10.30
CA SER A 134 -11.20 -7.30 -11.00
C SER A 134 -9.68 -7.32 -11.03
N ILE A 135 -9.02 -7.73 -9.93
CA ILE A 135 -7.56 -7.86 -9.89
C ILE A 135 -7.11 -9.08 -10.71
N ALA A 136 -7.82 -10.20 -10.62
CA ALA A 136 -7.52 -11.42 -11.39
C ALA A 136 -7.66 -11.22 -12.91
N ALA A 137 -8.46 -10.24 -13.34
CA ALA A 137 -8.57 -9.85 -14.76
C ALA A 137 -7.38 -9.02 -15.25
N GLU A 138 -6.52 -8.52 -14.37
CA GLU A 138 -5.29 -7.83 -14.76
C GLU A 138 -4.22 -8.83 -15.20
N ARG A 139 -3.38 -8.42 -16.17
CA ARG A 139 -2.28 -9.26 -16.63
C ARG A 139 -1.24 -9.43 -15.51
N ASP A 140 -0.66 -10.61 -15.44
CA ASP A 140 0.42 -10.96 -14.51
C ASP A 140 0.06 -10.78 -13.04
N ARG A 141 -1.22 -10.90 -12.69
CA ARG A 141 -1.72 -10.86 -11.31
C ARG A 141 -2.39 -12.16 -10.95
N THR A 142 -2.01 -12.69 -9.79
CA THR A 142 -2.69 -13.80 -9.13
C THR A 142 -3.35 -13.29 -7.85
N VAL A 143 -4.50 -13.86 -7.51
CA VAL A 143 -5.29 -13.45 -6.35
C VAL A 143 -5.63 -14.68 -5.52
N LEU A 144 -5.39 -14.58 -4.22
CA LEU A 144 -5.93 -15.49 -3.22
C LEU A 144 -7.07 -14.77 -2.51
N LEU A 145 -8.28 -15.28 -2.64
CA LEU A 145 -9.44 -14.81 -1.90
C LEU A 145 -9.71 -15.77 -0.75
N VAL A 146 -9.75 -15.25 0.48
CA VAL A 146 -9.97 -16.03 1.70
C VAL A 146 -11.31 -15.61 2.32
N ASP A 147 -12.18 -16.58 2.59
CA ASP A 147 -13.39 -16.35 3.38
C ASP A 147 -13.04 -16.45 4.87
N ALA A 148 -12.84 -15.30 5.52
CA ALA A 148 -12.54 -15.24 6.94
C ALA A 148 -13.82 -15.09 7.81
N ASP A 149 -15.02 -15.16 7.21
CA ASP A 149 -16.29 -15.15 7.95
C ASP A 149 -16.65 -16.59 8.38
N VAL A 150 -16.28 -16.95 9.61
CA VAL A 150 -16.52 -18.29 10.18
C VAL A 150 -18.00 -18.53 10.48
N ILE A 151 -18.77 -17.47 10.73
CA ILE A 151 -20.18 -17.58 11.12
C ILE A 151 -21.04 -17.88 9.89
N LYS A 152 -20.76 -17.20 8.77
CA LYS A 152 -21.55 -17.35 7.54
C LYS A 152 -20.67 -17.26 6.29
N PRO A 153 -19.81 -18.27 6.05
CA PRO A 153 -19.02 -18.33 4.83
C PRO A 153 -19.96 -18.41 3.62
N SER A 154 -19.70 -17.62 2.59
CA SER A 154 -20.62 -17.41 1.47
C SER A 154 -19.93 -17.41 0.11
N ILE A 155 -18.60 -17.43 0.07
CA ILE A 155 -17.82 -17.39 -1.16
C ILE A 155 -18.05 -18.65 -2.02
N ALA A 156 -18.05 -19.85 -1.43
CA ALA A 156 -18.27 -21.10 -2.16
C ALA A 156 -19.63 -21.11 -2.87
N LYS A 157 -20.70 -20.74 -2.15
CA LYS A 157 -22.04 -20.55 -2.73
C LYS A 157 -22.05 -19.49 -3.82
N THR A 158 -21.35 -18.37 -3.61
CA THR A 158 -21.27 -17.29 -4.60
C THR A 158 -20.65 -17.77 -5.90
N PHE A 159 -19.52 -18.48 -5.84
CA PHE A 159 -18.85 -19.01 -7.03
C PHE A 159 -19.42 -20.32 -7.58
N GLY A 160 -20.36 -20.96 -6.87
CA GLY A 160 -21.09 -22.12 -7.36
C GLY A 160 -20.29 -23.42 -7.25
N PHE A 161 -19.46 -23.55 -6.21
CA PHE A 161 -18.75 -24.79 -5.93
C PHE A 161 -19.05 -25.30 -4.51
N GLU A 162 -18.88 -26.61 -4.33
CA GLU A 162 -19.01 -27.25 -3.03
C GLU A 162 -17.79 -26.96 -2.16
N ALA A 163 -18.03 -26.41 -0.97
CA ALA A 163 -16.98 -26.24 0.03
C ALA A 163 -16.41 -27.62 0.43
N GLY A 164 -15.10 -27.70 0.56
CA GLY A 164 -14.42 -28.79 1.28
C GLY A 164 -13.63 -28.22 2.44
N GLN A 165 -12.58 -28.91 2.88
CA GLN A 165 -11.66 -28.42 3.91
C GLN A 165 -11.23 -26.97 3.61
N GLY A 166 -11.41 -26.12 4.62
CA GLY A 166 -11.29 -24.67 4.53
C GLY A 166 -10.37 -24.09 5.59
N LEU A 167 -10.63 -22.85 6.00
CA LEU A 167 -9.79 -22.15 6.98
C LEU A 167 -9.92 -22.69 8.41
N VAL A 168 -11.07 -23.28 8.74
CA VAL A 168 -11.44 -23.67 10.12
C VAL A 168 -11.53 -25.20 10.31
N GLU A 169 -11.48 -25.96 9.21
CA GLU A 169 -11.65 -27.41 9.18
C GLU A 169 -10.33 -28.14 8.94
#